data_AF-D3BJG5-F1
#
_entry.id   AF-D3BJG5-F1
#
_cell.length_a   1.000
_cell.length_b   1.000
_cell.length_c   1.000
_cell.angle_alpha   90.00
_cell.angle_beta   90.00
_cell.angle_gamma   90.00
#
_symmetry.space_group_name_H-M   'P 1'
#
loop_
_entity.id
_entity.type
_entity.pdbx_description
1 polymer ?
#
loop_
_entity_poly.entity_id
_entity_poly.type
_entity_poly.pdbx_seq_one_letter_code
_entity_poly.pdbx_strand_id
1 'polypeptide(L)'
;MSSKVAPITTSSLVLFRRLLREGLRYPAIKQDRWWRANVRESFRENKHVKDEQEIKILQDKVKSYRFYLKAAKDLQNLLEQYNIGIPTRDRIVKSSQRVGLQVPEWPEERHKKIEEERQKLRDKIGQSYIKESDQQ
;
A
#
# COMPACT_ATOMS: atom_id res chain seq x y z
N MET A 1 18.13 39.68 -4.75
CA MET A 1 18.57 38.40 -4.15
C MET A 1 18.48 37.32 -5.21
N SER A 2 19.62 36.83 -5.71
CA SER A 2 19.66 35.79 -6.75
C SER A 2 19.55 34.42 -6.09
N SER A 3 18.37 33.79 -6.18
CA SER A 3 18.17 32.41 -5.73
C SER A 3 18.96 31.49 -6.68
N LYS A 4 20.11 30.99 -6.22
CA LYS A 4 20.84 29.93 -6.92
C LYS A 4 19.96 28.68 -6.98
N VAL A 5 19.26 28.48 -8.09
CA VAL A 5 18.50 27.27 -8.35
C VAL A 5 19.51 26.15 -8.54
N ALA A 6 19.46 25.13 -7.67
CA ALA A 6 20.32 23.96 -7.78
C ALA A 6 20.15 23.33 -9.18
N PRO A 7 21.24 22.94 -9.86
CA PRO A 7 21.17 22.41 -11.21
C PRO A 7 20.28 21.17 -11.25
N ILE A 8 19.47 21.06 -12.31
CA ILE A 8 18.62 19.89 -12.58
C ILE A 8 19.54 18.72 -12.95
N THR A 9 20.04 18.00 -11.95
CA THR A 9 21.05 16.96 -12.15
C THR A 9 20.48 15.63 -12.65
N THR A 10 19.16 15.43 -12.56
CA THR A 10 18.54 14.14 -12.87
C THR A 10 17.65 14.22 -14.11
N SER A 11 17.95 13.40 -15.11
CA SER A 11 17.12 13.25 -16.30
C SER A 11 15.69 12.77 -15.94
N SER A 12 14.68 13.42 -16.51
CA SER A 12 13.26 13.03 -16.37
C SER A 12 13.00 11.58 -16.78
N LEU A 13 13.70 11.09 -17.80
CA LEU A 13 13.63 9.70 -18.26
C LEU A 13 14.15 8.72 -17.19
N VAL A 14 15.18 9.11 -16.45
CA VAL A 14 15.72 8.30 -15.35
C VAL A 14 14.69 8.22 -14.21
N LEU A 15 14.05 9.33 -13.87
CA LEU A 15 12.99 9.35 -12.86
C LEU A 15 11.79 8.49 -13.27
N PHE A 16 11.35 8.58 -14.53
CA PHE A 16 10.30 7.72 -15.10
C PHE A 16 10.64 6.24 -14.94
N ARG A 17 11.83 5.81 -15.40
CA ARG A 17 12.27 4.41 -15.31
C ARG A 17 12.40 3.93 -13.86
N ARG A 18 12.82 4.80 -12.94
CA ARG A 18 12.95 4.48 -11.52
C ARG A 18 11.57 4.34 -10.86
N LEU A 19 10.61 5.18 -11.22
CA LEU A 19 9.23 5.10 -10.72
C LEU A 19 8.52 3.84 -11.21
N LEU A 20 8.67 3.48 -12.49
CA LEU A 20 8.10 2.24 -13.00
C LEU A 20 8.66 1.02 -12.29
N ARG A 21 9.98 0.92 -12.11
CA ARG A 21 10.61 -0.19 -11.35
C ARG A 21 10.07 -0.27 -9.91
N GLU A 22 10.03 0.88 -9.23
CA GLU A 22 9.09 1.25 -8.16
C GLU A 22 7.80 0.43 -8.09
N GLY A 23 6.83 0.87 -8.88
CA GLY A 23 5.47 0.33 -8.83
C GLY A 23 5.39 -1.15 -9.18
N LEU A 24 6.24 -1.65 -10.09
CA LEU A 24 6.19 -3.04 -10.53
C LEU A 24 6.60 -4.06 -9.46
N ARG A 25 7.17 -3.62 -8.34
CA ARG A 25 7.40 -4.47 -7.16
C ARG A 25 6.11 -4.86 -6.44
N TYR A 26 5.01 -4.17 -6.71
CA TYR A 26 3.70 -4.45 -6.14
C TYR A 26 2.85 -5.29 -7.11
N PRO A 27 2.36 -6.47 -6.71
CA PRO A 27 1.50 -7.29 -7.57
C PRO A 27 0.25 -6.56 -8.07
N ALA A 28 -0.41 -5.80 -7.19
CA ALA A 28 -1.58 -5.00 -7.53
C ALA A 28 -1.28 -3.99 -8.65
N ILE A 29 -0.20 -3.22 -8.52
CA ILE A 29 0.22 -2.23 -9.53
C ILE A 29 0.74 -2.92 -10.81
N LYS A 30 1.39 -4.09 -10.69
CA LYS A 30 1.90 -4.84 -11.83
C LYS A 30 0.79 -5.28 -12.78
N GLN A 31 -0.35 -5.70 -12.22
CA GLN A 31 -1.54 -6.12 -12.97
C GLN A 31 -2.41 -4.93 -13.40
N ASP A 32 -2.32 -3.81 -12.69
CA ASP A 32 -3.05 -2.59 -13.01
C ASP A 32 -2.50 -1.90 -14.28
N ARG A 33 -3.23 -2.07 -15.39
CA ARG A 33 -2.93 -1.42 -16.67
C ARG A 33 -3.16 0.09 -16.61
N TRP A 34 -4.13 0.55 -15.81
CA TRP A 34 -4.48 1.95 -15.67
C TRP A 34 -3.33 2.74 -15.04
N TRP A 35 -2.74 2.24 -13.95
CA TRP A 35 -1.61 2.91 -13.30
C TRP A 35 -0.44 3.17 -14.27
N ARG A 36 -0.07 2.16 -15.07
CA ARG A 36 1.02 2.30 -16.06
C ARG A 36 0.69 3.26 -17.20
N ALA A 37 -0.57 3.35 -17.59
CA ALA A 37 -1.03 4.28 -18.61
C ALA A 37 -0.97 5.71 -18.04
N ASN A 38 -1.51 5.91 -16.84
CA ASN A 38 -1.53 7.21 -16.17
C ASN A 38 -0.11 7.76 -15.93
N VAL A 39 0.82 6.95 -15.41
CA VAL A 39 2.22 7.37 -15.24
C VAL A 39 2.87 7.75 -16.58
N ARG A 40 2.53 7.07 -17.69
CA ARG A 40 3.03 7.45 -19.01
C ARG A 40 2.45 8.77 -19.48
N GLU A 41 1.14 8.93 -19.36
CA GLU A 41 0.43 10.15 -19.77
C GLU A 41 0.92 11.36 -18.99
N SER A 42 1.07 11.28 -17.66
CA SER A 42 1.60 12.39 -16.86
C SER A 42 2.99 12.86 -17.32
N PHE A 43 3.87 11.94 -17.76
CA PHE A 43 5.18 12.34 -18.30
C PHE A 43 5.09 12.90 -19.74
N ARG A 44 4.08 12.48 -20.52
CA ARG A 44 3.84 12.98 -21.88
C ARG A 44 3.24 14.38 -21.86
N GLU A 45 2.23 14.62 -21.03
CA GLU A 45 1.59 15.92 -20.85
C GLU A 45 2.61 16.99 -20.48
N ASN A 46 3.57 16.64 -19.62
CA ASN A 46 4.61 17.56 -19.15
C ASN A 46 5.89 17.56 -20.02
N LYS A 47 5.89 16.91 -21.19
CA LYS A 47 7.07 16.82 -22.08
C LYS A 47 7.55 18.19 -22.56
N HIS A 48 6.62 19.13 -22.73
CA HIS A 48 6.86 20.44 -23.36
C HIS A 48 7.10 21.57 -22.37
N VAL A 49 7.10 21.28 -21.05
CA VAL A 49 7.42 22.26 -20.01
C VAL A 49 8.88 22.70 -20.18
N LYS A 50 9.09 24.01 -20.30
CA LYS A 50 10.42 24.62 -20.48
C LYS A 50 10.90 25.40 -19.27
N ASP A 51 10.00 25.76 -18.36
CA ASP A 51 10.38 26.47 -17.14
C ASP A 51 11.14 25.55 -16.18
N GLU A 52 12.31 26.01 -15.74
CA GLU A 52 13.20 25.25 -14.85
C GLU A 52 12.57 25.01 -13.47
N GLN A 53 11.83 26.00 -12.96
CA GLN A 53 11.19 25.87 -11.65
C GLN A 53 10.06 24.84 -11.69
N GLU A 54 9.21 24.91 -12.71
CA GLU A 54 8.14 23.94 -12.92
C GLU A 54 8.69 22.52 -13.12
N ILE A 55 9.74 22.34 -13.93
CA ILE A 55 10.41 21.04 -14.09
C ILE A 55 10.88 20.51 -12.74
N LYS A 56 11.51 21.35 -11.91
CA LYS A 56 11.98 20.93 -10.58
C LYS A 56 10.83 20.47 -9.69
N ILE A 57 9.72 21.20 -9.65
CA ILE A 57 8.52 20.84 -8.88
C ILE A 57 7.98 19.48 -9.35
N LEU A 58 7.88 19.26 -10.66
CA LEU A 58 7.42 17.98 -11.22
C LEU A 58 8.36 16.83 -10.87
N GLN A 59 9.67 17.05 -10.96
CA GLN A 59 10.66 16.05 -10.56
C GLN A 59 10.56 15.71 -9.07
N ASP A 60 10.36 16.70 -8.21
CA ASP A 60 10.24 16.50 -6.77
C ASP A 60 8.95 15.75 -6.43
N LYS A 61 7.83 16.02 -7.12
CA LYS A 61 6.61 15.21 -7.03
C LYS A 61 6.86 13.74 -7.35
N VAL A 62 7.57 13.45 -8.45
CA VAL A 62 7.93 12.08 -8.83
C VAL A 62 8.83 11.41 -7.79
N LYS A 63 9.84 12.13 -7.27
CA LYS A 63 10.72 11.61 -6.22
C LYS A 63 9.95 11.27 -4.95
N SER A 64 9.06 12.16 -4.49
CA SER A 64 8.22 11.95 -3.32
C SER A 64 7.28 10.76 -3.49
N TYR A 65 6.63 10.63 -4.65
CA TYR A 65 5.77 9.49 -4.93
C TYR A 65 6.55 8.17 -4.97
N ARG A 66 7.74 8.17 -5.60
CA ARG A 66 8.62 7.00 -5.57
C ARG A 66 9.07 6.66 -4.14
N PHE A 67 9.39 7.66 -3.32
CA PHE A 67 9.78 7.45 -1.93
C PHE A 67 8.64 6.82 -1.13
N TYR A 68 7.41 7.31 -1.31
CA TYR A 68 6.21 6.69 -0.74
C TYR A 68 6.08 5.22 -1.13
N LEU A 69 6.18 4.89 -2.43
CA LEU A 69 6.14 3.50 -2.89
C LEU A 69 7.27 2.66 -2.31
N LYS A 70 8.45 3.23 -2.06
CA LYS A 70 9.52 2.49 -1.41
C LYS A 70 9.21 2.23 0.07
N ALA A 71 8.82 3.27 0.79
CA ALA A 71 8.52 3.22 2.22
C ALA A 71 7.36 2.25 2.53
N ALA A 72 6.31 2.25 1.71
CA ALA A 72 5.20 1.32 1.86
C ALA A 72 5.63 -0.16 1.70
N LYS A 73 6.62 -0.45 0.84
CA LYS A 73 7.12 -1.81 0.65
C LYS A 73 7.99 -2.23 1.83
N ASP A 74 8.83 -1.31 2.31
CA ASP A 74 9.67 -1.54 3.48
C ASP A 74 8.80 -1.78 4.73
N LEU A 75 7.71 -1.02 4.90
CA LEU A 75 6.72 -1.24 5.94
C LEU A 75 6.02 -2.60 5.80
N GLN A 76 5.57 -2.96 4.60
CA GLN A 76 4.96 -4.28 4.36
C GLN A 76 5.91 -5.41 4.75
N ASN A 77 7.18 -5.33 4.32
CA ASN A 77 8.19 -6.33 4.67
C ASN A 77 8.41 -6.40 6.19
N LEU A 78 8.41 -5.25 6.87
CA LEU A 78 8.54 -5.18 8.32
C LEU A 78 7.35 -5.88 9.01
N LEU A 79 6.12 -5.59 8.60
CA LEU A 79 4.92 -6.24 9.14
C LEU A 79 4.95 -7.77 8.95
N GLU A 80 5.41 -8.23 7.78
CA GLU A 80 5.59 -9.65 7.48
C GLU A 80 6.67 -10.32 8.34
N GLN A 81 7.75 -9.60 8.66
CA GLN A 81 8.84 -10.08 9.53
C GLN A 81 8.39 -10.20 10.98
N TYR A 82 7.72 -9.17 11.50
CA TYR A 82 7.24 -9.15 12.89
C TYR A 82 5.91 -9.90 13.08
N ASN A 83 5.36 -10.51 12.02
CA ASN A 83 4.06 -11.18 12.00
C ASN A 83 2.92 -10.32 12.57
N ILE A 84 3.01 -9.00 12.36
CA ILE A 84 2.01 -8.03 12.79
C ILE A 84 0.87 -8.06 11.77
N GLY A 85 -0.38 -8.18 12.23
CA GLY A 85 -1.56 -8.30 11.37
C GLY A 85 -1.86 -9.71 10.88
N ILE A 86 -0.98 -10.68 11.13
CA ILE A 86 -1.24 -12.10 10.87
C ILE A 86 -2.09 -12.67 12.02
N PRO A 87 -3.24 -13.32 11.75
CA PRO A 87 -4.03 -14.02 12.76
C PRO A 87 -3.17 -15.00 13.56
N THR A 88 -3.45 -15.15 14.85
CA THR A 88 -2.66 -16.02 15.75
C THR A 88 -2.48 -17.44 15.20
N ARG A 89 -3.49 -17.97 14.51
CA ARG A 89 -3.44 -19.29 13.85
C ARG A 89 -2.34 -19.37 12.80
N ASP A 90 -2.33 -18.44 11.84
CA ASP A 90 -1.36 -18.42 10.75
C ASP A 90 0.06 -18.19 11.27
N ARG A 91 0.20 -17.45 12.38
CA ARG A 91 1.48 -17.29 13.07
C ARG A 91 2.00 -18.62 13.63
N ILE A 92 1.13 -19.39 14.30
CA ILE A 92 1.47 -20.70 14.87
C ILE A 92 1.82 -21.69 13.76
N VAL A 93 1.06 -21.71 12.66
CA VAL A 93 1.34 -22.56 11.49
C VAL A 93 2.70 -22.22 10.88
N LYS A 94 2.97 -20.93 10.64
CA LYS A 94 4.24 -20.45 10.08
C LYS A 94 5.43 -20.77 10.99
N SER A 95 5.28 -20.63 12.31
CA SER A 95 6.33 -21.03 13.25
C SER A 95 6.53 -22.53 13.30
N SER A 96 5.46 -23.33 13.27
CA SER A 96 5.49 -24.79 13.30
C SER A 96 6.18 -25.37 12.06
N GLN A 97 5.87 -24.83 10.88
CA GLN A 97 6.55 -25.19 9.62
C GLN A 97 8.05 -24.92 9.67
N ARG A 98 8.48 -23.83 10.32
CA ARG A 98 9.91 -23.49 10.46
C ARG A 98 10.68 -24.51 11.32
N VAL A 99 10.02 -25.10 12.31
CA VAL A 99 10.63 -26.07 13.23
C VAL A 99 10.30 -27.53 12.88
N GLY A 100 9.61 -27.77 11.76
CA GLY A 100 9.25 -29.11 11.30
C GLY A 100 8.20 -29.82 12.16
N LEU A 101 7.42 -29.09 12.95
CA LEU A 101 6.35 -29.64 13.79
C LEU A 101 5.02 -29.63 13.04
N GLN A 102 4.20 -30.66 13.24
CA GLN A 102 2.81 -30.67 12.81
C GLN A 102 1.94 -29.98 13.87
N VAL A 103 1.15 -29.00 13.45
CA VAL A 103 0.20 -28.33 14.34
C VAL A 103 -0.99 -29.25 14.55
N PRO A 104 -1.43 -29.51 15.80
CA PRO A 104 -2.64 -30.28 16.06
C PRO A 104 -3.87 -29.58 15.45
N GLU A 105 -4.88 -30.38 15.10
CA GLU A 105 -6.11 -29.87 14.51
C GLU A 105 -6.81 -28.94 15.51
N TRP A 106 -7.03 -27.69 15.10
CA TRP A 106 -7.62 -26.69 15.98
C TRP A 106 -9.12 -26.95 16.11
N PRO A 107 -9.72 -26.89 17.32
CA PRO A 107 -11.17 -27.06 17.46
C PRO A 107 -11.91 -25.97 16.67
N GLU A 108 -12.51 -26.32 15.53
CA GLU A 108 -13.23 -25.38 14.67
C GLU A 108 -14.45 -24.77 15.37
N GLU A 109 -15.05 -25.50 16.30
CA GLU A 109 -16.25 -25.10 17.04
C GLU A 109 -16.06 -23.79 17.83
N ARG A 110 -14.86 -23.56 18.39
CA ARG A 110 -14.59 -22.33 19.15
C ARG A 110 -14.53 -21.11 18.24
N HIS A 111 -13.96 -21.25 17.04
CA HIS A 111 -13.88 -20.15 16.07
C HIS A 111 -15.25 -19.82 15.50
N LYS A 112 -16.05 -20.84 15.17
CA LYS A 112 -17.45 -20.65 14.76
C LYS A 112 -18.24 -19.87 15.81
N LYS A 113 -18.14 -20.23 17.10
CA LYS A 113 -18.77 -19.48 18.19
C LYS A 113 -18.30 -18.02 18.28
N ILE A 114 -17.00 -17.77 18.14
CA ILE A 114 -16.44 -16.40 18.20
C ILE A 114 -16.88 -15.56 16.99
N GLU A 115 -16.94 -16.15 15.79
CA GLU A 115 -17.43 -15.47 14.58
C GLU A 115 -18.93 -15.18 14.66
N GLU A 116 -19.72 -16.14 15.15
CA GLU A 116 -21.16 -15.94 15.43
C GLU A 116 -21.40 -14.83 16.45
N GLU A 117 -20.62 -14.78 17.54
CA GLU A 117 -20.68 -13.71 18.53
C GLU A 117 -20.30 -12.35 17.92
N ARG A 118 -19.24 -12.31 17.10
CA ARG A 118 -18.83 -11.09 16.38
C ARG A 118 -19.89 -10.62 15.38
N GLN A 119 -20.53 -11.54 14.67
CA GLN A 119 -21.59 -11.23 13.71
C GLN A 119 -22.81 -10.66 14.44
N LYS A 120 -23.25 -11.30 15.54
CA LYS A 120 -24.31 -10.78 16.42
C LYS A 120 -23.99 -9.38 16.95
N LEU A 121 -22.73 -9.13 17.30
CA LEU A 121 -22.29 -7.81 17.76
C LEU A 121 -22.41 -6.76 16.64
N ARG A 122 -21.99 -7.10 15.42
CA ARG A 122 -22.10 -6.23 14.23
C ARG A 122 -23.55 -5.94 13.88
N ASP A 123 -24.40 -6.95 13.91
CA ASP A 123 -25.83 -6.80 13.62
C ASP A 123 -26.52 -5.94 14.68
N LYS A 124 -26.17 -6.11 15.96
CA LYS A 124 -26.67 -5.28 17.06
C LYS A 124 -26.24 -3.81 16.92
N ILE A 125 -24.99 -3.57 16.55
CA ILE A 125 -24.46 -2.23 16.29
C ILE A 125 -25.13 -1.61 15.04
N GLY A 126 -25.31 -2.38 13.97
CA GLY A 126 -26.04 -1.92 12.78
C GLY A 126 -27.49 -1.54 13.08
N GLN A 127 -28.17 -2.34 13.91
CA GLN A 127 -29.54 -2.06 14.34
C GLN A 127 -29.66 -0.85 15.28
N SER A 128 -28.65 -0.56 16.11
CA SER A 128 -28.65 0.67 16.92
C SER A 128 -28.54 1.92 16.06
N TYR A 129 -27.73 1.89 14.99
CA TYR A 129 -27.61 3.03 14.07
C TYR A 129 -28.89 3.28 13.25
N ILE A 130 -29.61 2.22 12.87
CA ILE A 130 -30.88 2.34 12.13
C ILE A 130 -32.00 2.91 13.02
N LYS A 131 -32.04 2.55 14.30
CA LYS A 131 -33.05 3.06 15.24
C LYS A 131 -32.85 4.54 15.60
N GLU A 132 -31.62 5.05 15.55
CA GLU A 132 -31.32 6.46 15.79
C GLU A 132 -31.66 7.35 14.58
N SER A 133 -31.57 6.82 13.34
CA SER A 133 -31.93 7.56 12.13
C SER A 133 -33.44 7.69 11.91
N ASP A 134 -34.25 6.77 12.46
CA ASP A 134 -35.72 6.79 12.31
C ASP A 134 -36.42 7.69 13.36
N GLN A 135 -35.67 8.32 14.27
CA GLN A 135 -36.19 9.21 15.32
C GLN A 135 -35.89 10.72 15.08
N GLN A 136 -35.31 11.08 13.93
CA GLN A 136 -35.14 12.47 13.48
C GLN A 136 -36.10 12.79 12.33
#